data_AF-Q7P7G1-F1
#
_entry.id   AF-Q7P7G1-F1
#
_cell.length_a   1.000
_cell.length_b   1.000
_cell.length_c   1.000
_cell.angle_alpha   90.00
_cell.angle_beta   90.00
_cell.angle_gamma   90.00
#
_symmetry.space_group_name_H-M   'P 1'
#
loop_
_entity.id
_entity.type
_entity.pdbx_description
1 polymer ?
#
loop_
_entity_poly.entity_id
_entity_poly.type
_entity_poly.pdbx_seq_one_letter_code
_entity_poly.pdbx_strand_id
1 'polypeptide(L)'
;MNRKGNMKRKTLKNIVEYDGIGLHKGEIIKMKLIPAKSGGIVFRMLNMPEDKNEILLDYRNTFDLTRGTNLKNEHGAMVFTVEHFLSALYVAGITDLIVELNGNELPICDGSAIKFLDLFQESGIAELDGDVEEIIVKEPVFLSKGDKHIIALPYPDGYKLTYAIRFEHTFLKSQLAEFEITEEDYRKEIAPARTFGFDYEVEYLKQIILP
;
A
#
# COMPACT_ATOMS: atom_id res chain seq x y z
N MET A 1 6.52 23.59 5.01
CA MET A 1 5.85 23.79 6.31
C MET A 1 6.74 23.13 7.37
N ASN A 2 7.32 23.90 8.31
CA ASN A 2 8.27 23.37 9.32
C ASN A 2 7.63 22.26 10.17
N ARG A 3 7.94 20.99 9.92
CA ARG A 3 7.62 19.88 10.86
C ARG A 3 8.64 19.86 11.99
N LYS A 4 8.56 20.84 12.91
CA LYS A 4 9.45 20.97 14.08
C LYS A 4 8.95 20.18 15.30
N GLY A 5 8.43 18.98 15.09
CA GLY A 5 8.04 18.06 16.16
C GLY A 5 7.98 16.64 15.63
N ASN A 6 8.38 15.67 16.46
CA ASN A 6 8.31 14.27 16.09
C ASN A 6 6.86 13.89 15.73
N MET A 7 6.69 13.21 14.59
CA MET A 7 5.37 12.74 14.17
C MET A 7 4.85 11.73 15.19
N LYS A 8 3.65 11.94 15.74
CA LYS A 8 3.02 10.96 16.62
C LYS A 8 2.57 9.75 15.83
N ARG A 9 2.62 8.57 16.47
CA ARG A 9 1.98 7.37 15.96
C ARG A 9 0.48 7.58 15.85
N LYS A 10 -0.17 6.91 14.90
CA LYS A 10 -1.59 7.08 14.62
C LYS A 10 -2.28 5.77 14.27
N THR A 11 -3.56 5.72 14.59
CA THR A 11 -4.50 4.65 14.24
C THR A 11 -5.81 5.27 13.75
N LEU A 12 -6.73 4.46 13.26
CA LEU A 12 -8.13 4.87 13.06
C LEU A 12 -8.83 5.12 14.42
N LYS A 13 -9.84 6.00 14.44
CA LYS A 13 -10.70 6.22 15.62
C LYS A 13 -11.72 5.10 15.80
N ASN A 14 -12.31 4.65 14.68
CA ASN A 14 -13.38 3.69 14.67
C ASN A 14 -13.02 2.48 13.81
N ILE A 15 -13.69 1.36 14.09
CA ILE A 15 -13.65 0.21 13.21
C ILE A 15 -14.29 0.58 11.86
N VAL A 16 -13.66 0.14 10.77
CA VAL A 16 -14.20 0.25 9.41
C VAL A 16 -14.44 -1.15 8.87
N GLU A 17 -15.58 -1.36 8.23
CA GLU A 17 -15.90 -2.58 7.50
C GLU A 17 -16.17 -2.21 6.04
N TYR A 18 -15.58 -2.96 5.11
CA TYR A 18 -15.74 -2.75 3.69
C TYR A 18 -15.73 -4.08 2.94
N ASP A 19 -16.79 -4.31 2.17
CA ASP A 19 -16.92 -5.47 1.30
C ASP A 19 -16.66 -5.03 -0.16
N GLY A 20 -15.79 -5.73 -0.85
CA GLY A 20 -15.48 -5.45 -2.25
C GLY A 20 -15.00 -6.69 -2.99
N ILE A 21 -14.69 -6.53 -4.28
CA ILE A 21 -14.25 -7.63 -5.14
C ILE A 21 -12.72 -7.71 -5.09
N GLY A 22 -12.17 -8.90 -4.93
CA GLY A 22 -10.75 -9.17 -5.08
C GLY A 22 -10.32 -9.17 -6.56
N LEU A 23 -9.14 -8.61 -6.86
CA LEU A 23 -8.67 -8.46 -8.25
C LEU A 23 -8.47 -9.82 -8.94
N HIS A 24 -7.88 -10.76 -8.22
CA HIS A 24 -7.33 -11.97 -8.82
C HIS A 24 -8.36 -13.07 -8.98
N LYS A 25 -9.20 -13.29 -7.96
CA LYS A 25 -10.21 -14.36 -7.96
C LYS A 25 -11.62 -13.88 -8.25
N GLY A 26 -11.86 -12.56 -8.22
CA GLY A 26 -13.20 -12.00 -8.34
C GLY A 26 -14.12 -12.34 -7.16
N GLU A 27 -13.56 -12.84 -6.06
CA GLU A 27 -14.29 -13.22 -4.85
C GLU A 27 -14.66 -11.98 -4.03
N ILE A 28 -15.72 -12.09 -3.22
CA ILE A 28 -16.07 -11.04 -2.26
C ILE A 28 -15.10 -11.10 -1.08
N ILE A 29 -14.29 -10.06 -0.98
CA ILE A 29 -13.39 -9.82 0.13
C ILE A 29 -14.09 -8.90 1.13
N LYS A 30 -14.22 -9.39 2.36
CA LYS A 30 -14.64 -8.64 3.54
C LYS A 30 -13.40 -8.16 4.25
N MET A 31 -13.19 -6.85 4.24
CA MET A 31 -12.10 -6.19 4.91
C MET A 31 -12.60 -5.48 6.16
N LYS A 32 -11.93 -5.70 7.29
CA LYS A 32 -12.18 -4.99 8.53
C LYS A 32 -10.91 -4.33 9.03
N LEU A 33 -10.97 -3.01 9.22
CA LEU A 33 -9.88 -2.20 9.74
C LEU A 33 -10.15 -1.90 11.20
N ILE A 34 -9.31 -2.41 12.09
CA ILE A 34 -9.50 -2.33 13.53
C ILE A 34 -8.39 -1.43 14.10
N PRO A 35 -8.76 -0.36 14.85
CA PRO A 35 -7.78 0.45 15.54
C PRO A 35 -6.84 -0.39 16.42
N ALA A 36 -5.53 -0.18 16.28
CA ALA A 36 -4.53 -0.84 17.09
C ALA A 36 -3.84 0.20 17.99
N LYS A 37 -3.56 -0.17 19.24
CA LYS A 37 -2.82 0.70 20.18
C LYS A 37 -1.31 0.62 20.00
N SER A 38 -0.85 -0.47 19.37
CA SER A 38 0.55 -0.77 19.10
C SER A 38 0.64 -1.97 18.15
N GLY A 39 1.83 -2.22 17.61
CA GLY A 39 2.13 -3.43 16.84
C GLY A 39 2.37 -3.16 15.36
N GLY A 40 2.23 -1.91 14.91
CA GLY A 40 2.37 -1.58 13.50
C GLY A 40 1.13 -1.97 12.70
N ILE A 41 1.31 -2.17 11.40
CA ILE A 41 0.27 -2.68 10.51
C ILE A 41 0.33 -4.21 10.49
N VAL A 42 -0.76 -4.87 10.85
CA VAL A 42 -0.85 -6.35 10.90
C VAL A 42 -2.01 -6.80 10.03
N PHE A 43 -1.74 -7.71 9.10
CA PHE A 43 -2.77 -8.38 8.31
C PHE A 43 -3.17 -9.69 9.00
N ARG A 44 -4.47 -9.92 9.21
CA ARG A 44 -5.01 -11.12 9.87
C ARG A 44 -5.93 -11.89 8.92
N MET A 45 -5.51 -13.10 8.53
CA MET A 45 -6.24 -13.95 7.60
C MET A 45 -7.28 -14.82 8.33
N LEU A 46 -8.55 -14.44 8.29
CA LEU A 46 -9.62 -15.09 9.07
C LEU A 46 -9.92 -16.55 8.63
N ASN A 47 -9.40 -16.97 7.49
CA ASN A 47 -9.50 -18.34 6.98
C ASN A 47 -8.40 -19.29 7.53
N MET A 48 -7.60 -18.83 8.49
CA MET A 48 -6.51 -19.59 9.11
C MET A 48 -6.64 -19.63 10.65
N PRO A 49 -6.01 -20.61 11.32
CA PRO A 49 -5.95 -20.67 12.79
C PRO A 49 -5.39 -19.38 13.40
N GLU A 50 -5.97 -18.95 14.52
CA GLU A 50 -5.66 -17.67 15.19
C GLU A 50 -4.19 -17.52 15.59
N ASP A 51 -3.51 -18.61 15.94
CA ASP A 51 -2.09 -18.62 16.29
C ASP A 51 -1.15 -18.53 15.08
N LYS A 52 -1.69 -18.50 13.85
CA LYS A 52 -0.93 -18.62 12.60
C LYS A 52 -1.34 -17.63 11.52
N ASN A 53 -2.32 -16.78 11.78
CA ASN A 53 -2.97 -16.00 10.74
C ASN A 53 -2.49 -14.55 10.61
N GLU A 54 -1.57 -14.12 11.48
CA GLU A 54 -1.07 -12.75 11.48
C GLU A 54 0.21 -12.61 10.64
N ILE A 55 0.25 -11.55 9.84
CA ILE A 55 1.37 -11.15 9.01
C ILE A 55 1.70 -9.70 9.35
N LEU A 56 2.84 -9.47 9.98
CA LEU A 56 3.34 -8.12 10.26
C LEU A 56 3.79 -7.47 8.94
N LEU A 57 3.45 -6.19 8.73
CA LEU A 57 4.00 -5.41 7.63
C LEU A 57 5.50 -5.18 7.86
N ASP A 58 6.30 -5.98 7.17
CA ASP A 58 7.75 -5.89 7.19
C ASP A 58 8.32 -6.33 5.84
N TYR A 59 9.38 -5.67 5.35
CA TYR A 59 9.99 -6.02 4.07
C TYR A 59 10.51 -7.45 4.04
N ARG A 60 10.88 -8.02 5.20
CA ARG A 60 11.34 -9.42 5.35
C ARG A 60 10.23 -10.43 5.12
N ASN A 61 8.98 -10.01 5.27
CA ASN A 61 7.81 -10.82 5.02
C ASN A 61 7.37 -10.75 3.55
N THR A 62 8.04 -9.97 2.70
CA THR A 62 7.73 -9.92 1.28
C THR A 62 8.05 -11.23 0.57
N PHE A 63 7.21 -11.62 -0.38
CA PHE A 63 7.44 -12.75 -1.26
C PHE A 63 6.86 -12.47 -2.64
N ASP A 64 7.37 -13.17 -3.65
CA ASP A 64 6.95 -13.05 -5.06
C ASP A 64 6.43 -11.67 -5.46
N LEU A 65 7.36 -10.75 -5.73
CA LEU A 65 7.05 -9.36 -6.09
C LEU A 65 6.66 -9.20 -7.57
N THR A 66 6.32 -10.30 -8.22
CA THR A 66 5.90 -10.31 -9.62
C THR A 66 4.47 -9.81 -9.68
N ARG A 67 4.25 -8.64 -10.30
CA ARG A 67 2.92 -8.03 -10.52
C ARG A 67 2.16 -7.58 -9.26
N GLY A 68 2.85 -7.40 -8.14
CA GLY A 68 2.28 -6.76 -6.95
C GLY A 68 3.22 -6.83 -5.75
N THR A 69 2.82 -6.20 -4.65
CA THR A 69 3.48 -6.37 -3.34
C THR A 69 2.69 -7.38 -2.52
N ASN A 70 3.35 -8.48 -2.15
CA ASN A 70 2.74 -9.58 -1.42
C ASN A 70 3.52 -9.87 -0.14
N LEU A 71 2.81 -10.24 0.93
CA LEU A 71 3.39 -10.54 2.24
C LEU A 71 2.98 -11.92 2.72
N LYS A 72 3.90 -12.63 3.37
CA LYS A 72 3.65 -13.94 3.99
C LYS A 72 4.26 -14.04 5.38
N ASN A 73 3.71 -14.91 6.21
CA ASN A 73 4.36 -15.35 7.43
C ASN A 73 4.97 -16.76 7.27
N GLU A 74 5.65 -17.22 8.32
CA GLU A 74 6.29 -18.55 8.37
C GLU A 74 5.29 -19.72 8.48
N HIS A 75 4.03 -19.43 8.80
CA HIS A 75 2.95 -20.41 8.92
C HIS A 75 2.12 -20.58 7.65
N GLY A 76 2.49 -19.88 6.56
CA GLY A 76 1.83 -19.97 5.26
C GLY A 76 0.67 -19.01 5.05
N ALA A 77 0.40 -18.09 5.98
CA ALA A 77 -0.53 -16.99 5.73
C ALA A 77 0.05 -16.07 4.66
N MET A 78 -0.80 -15.63 3.73
CA MET A 78 -0.40 -14.78 2.62
C MET A 78 -1.44 -13.71 2.38
N VAL A 79 -0.98 -12.49 2.07
CA VAL A 79 -1.81 -11.41 1.54
C VAL A 79 -1.17 -10.85 0.27
N PHE A 80 -1.98 -10.71 -0.77
CA PHE A 80 -1.57 -10.23 -2.09
C PHE A 80 -2.07 -8.80 -2.33
N THR A 81 -1.34 -8.07 -3.17
CA THR A 81 -1.74 -6.75 -3.71
C THR A 81 -1.95 -5.67 -2.63
N VAL A 82 -0.99 -5.50 -1.73
CA VAL A 82 -1.14 -4.52 -0.62
C VAL A 82 -0.77 -3.08 -0.98
N GLU A 83 -0.13 -2.85 -2.12
CA GLU A 83 0.54 -1.59 -2.48
C GLU A 83 -0.38 -0.35 -2.49
N HIS A 84 -1.59 -0.43 -3.03
CA HIS A 84 -2.51 0.73 -3.07
C HIS A 84 -2.97 1.12 -1.66
N PHE A 85 -3.26 0.11 -0.83
CA PHE A 85 -3.64 0.29 0.56
C PHE A 85 -2.48 0.86 1.38
N LEU A 86 -1.26 0.33 1.21
CA LEU A 86 -0.06 0.86 1.86
C LEU A 86 0.24 2.30 1.44
N SER A 87 0.05 2.63 0.17
CA SER A 87 0.21 4.00 -0.35
C SER A 87 -0.76 4.97 0.35
N ALA A 88 -2.03 4.57 0.50
CA ALA A 88 -3.01 5.36 1.25
C ALA A 88 -2.68 5.47 2.75
N LEU A 89 -2.24 4.37 3.39
CA LEU A 89 -1.86 4.38 4.82
C LEU A 89 -0.71 5.33 5.09
N TYR A 90 0.32 5.30 4.24
CA TYR A 90 1.50 6.16 4.37
C TYR A 90 1.10 7.65 4.36
N VAL A 91 0.26 8.03 3.40
CA VAL A 91 -0.16 9.43 3.25
C VAL A 91 -1.09 9.88 4.36
N ALA A 92 -1.99 9.00 4.83
CA ALA A 92 -2.81 9.25 6.01
C ALA A 92 -1.98 9.26 7.33
N GLY A 93 -0.72 8.82 7.28
CA GLY A 93 0.17 8.72 8.44
C GLY A 93 -0.27 7.68 9.46
N ILE A 94 -1.03 6.66 9.06
CA ILE A 94 -1.48 5.59 9.94
C ILE A 94 -0.33 4.61 10.15
N THR A 95 0.03 4.38 11.40
CA THR A 95 1.17 3.54 11.79
C THR A 95 0.74 2.22 12.40
N ASP A 96 -0.43 2.20 13.05
CA ASP A 96 -0.92 1.07 13.82
C ASP A 96 -2.34 0.72 13.39
N LEU A 97 -2.52 -0.50 12.88
CA LEU A 97 -3.80 -0.96 12.36
C LEU A 97 -3.80 -2.49 12.24
N ILE A 98 -4.91 -3.12 12.63
CA ILE A 98 -5.16 -4.53 12.29
C ILE A 98 -6.10 -4.57 11.08
N VAL A 99 -5.72 -5.32 10.06
CA VAL A 99 -6.46 -5.51 8.81
C VAL A 99 -6.92 -6.95 8.74
N GLU A 100 -8.17 -7.22 9.08
CA GLU A 100 -8.74 -8.56 8.96
C GLU A 100 -9.32 -8.78 7.57
N LEU A 101 -9.03 -9.95 6.98
CA LEU A 101 -9.50 -10.34 5.66
C LEU A 101 -10.07 -11.77 5.71
N ASN A 102 -11.19 -12.01 5.04
CA ASN A 102 -11.74 -13.36 4.82
C ASN A 102 -11.12 -14.09 3.61
N GLY A 103 -10.22 -13.44 2.87
CA GLY A 103 -9.48 -13.98 1.75
C GLY A 103 -8.01 -13.58 1.83
N ASN A 104 -7.24 -13.94 0.82
CA ASN A 104 -5.80 -13.69 0.76
C ASN A 104 -5.43 -12.42 -0.05
N GLU A 105 -6.36 -11.52 -0.34
CA GLU A 105 -6.07 -10.26 -1.00
C GLU A 105 -6.94 -9.14 -0.45
N LEU A 106 -6.54 -7.89 -0.71
CA LEU A 106 -7.38 -6.72 -0.43
C LEU A 106 -8.43 -6.55 -1.54
N PRO A 107 -9.59 -5.94 -1.23
CA PRO A 107 -10.52 -5.51 -2.26
C PRO A 107 -9.85 -4.55 -3.25
N ILE A 108 -10.08 -4.73 -4.55
CA ILE A 108 -9.48 -3.86 -5.57
C ILE A 108 -10.11 -2.47 -5.63
N CYS A 109 -11.31 -2.31 -5.06
CA CYS A 109 -12.12 -1.09 -5.15
C CYS A 109 -12.32 -0.67 -6.62
N ASP A 110 -11.78 0.48 -7.02
CA ASP A 110 -11.78 0.97 -8.40
C ASP A 110 -10.43 0.79 -9.12
N GLY A 111 -9.48 0.11 -8.47
CA GLY A 111 -8.11 -0.07 -8.93
C GLY A 111 -7.16 1.05 -8.52
N SER A 112 -7.59 2.02 -7.70
CA SER A 112 -6.77 3.11 -7.18
C SER A 112 -6.68 3.08 -5.64
N ALA A 113 -6.08 4.13 -5.04
CA ALA A 113 -5.95 4.27 -3.59
C ALA A 113 -7.05 5.16 -2.97
N ILE A 114 -7.86 5.87 -3.78
CA ILE A 114 -8.79 6.89 -3.28
C ILE A 114 -9.81 6.34 -2.30
N LYS A 115 -10.34 5.13 -2.57
CA LYS A 115 -11.36 4.54 -1.71
C LYS A 115 -10.83 4.25 -0.31
N PHE A 116 -9.57 3.86 -0.18
CA PHE A 116 -8.95 3.64 1.14
C PHE A 116 -8.81 4.96 1.91
N LEU A 117 -8.40 6.04 1.26
CA LEU A 117 -8.33 7.36 1.90
C LEU A 117 -9.70 7.83 2.38
N ASP A 118 -10.76 7.61 1.60
CA ASP A 118 -12.12 7.96 1.99
C ASP A 118 -12.55 7.18 3.25
N LEU A 119 -12.28 5.87 3.29
CA LEU A 119 -12.55 5.04 4.46
C LEU A 119 -11.80 5.51 5.72
N PHE A 120 -10.53 5.90 5.58
CA PHE A 120 -9.74 6.42 6.71
C PHE A 120 -10.28 7.76 7.21
N GLN A 121 -10.67 8.65 6.28
CA GLN A 121 -11.24 9.95 6.61
C GLN A 121 -12.60 9.81 7.30
N GLU A 122 -13.47 8.93 6.79
CA GLU A 122 -14.78 8.62 7.38
C GLU A 122 -14.65 8.06 8.81
N SER A 123 -13.68 7.18 9.05
CA SER A 123 -13.39 6.67 10.40
C SER A 123 -12.84 7.77 11.32
N GLY A 124 -12.01 8.65 10.76
CA GLY A 124 -11.19 9.59 11.48
C GLY A 124 -9.91 8.95 12.05
N ILE A 125 -8.92 9.78 12.36
CA ILE A 125 -7.60 9.35 12.81
C ILE A 125 -7.37 9.78 14.27
N ALA A 126 -6.84 8.87 15.07
CA ALA A 126 -6.46 9.10 16.46
C ALA A 126 -4.94 9.03 16.62
N GLU A 127 -4.38 9.94 17.41
CA GLU A 127 -2.98 9.88 17.82
C GLU A 127 -2.81 8.84 18.95
N LEU A 128 -1.65 8.19 18.95
CA LEU A 128 -1.22 7.25 19.97
C LEU A 128 -0.03 7.83 20.73
N ASP A 129 0.23 7.25 21.89
CA ASP A 129 1.46 7.51 22.61
C ASP A 129 2.67 6.97 21.81
N GLY A 130 3.74 7.76 21.81
CA GLY A 130 4.97 7.44 21.10
C GLY A 130 5.12 8.18 19.76
N ASP A 131 6.37 8.32 19.36
CA ASP A 131 6.77 9.02 18.15
C ASP A 131 7.11 8.00 17.05
N VAL A 132 6.92 8.41 15.80
CA VAL A 132 7.38 7.68 14.61
C VAL A 132 8.86 7.97 14.41
N GLU A 133 9.64 6.91 14.25
CA GLU A 133 11.02 7.03 13.79
C GLU A 133 11.02 7.21 12.26
N GLU A 134 11.27 8.45 11.82
CA GLU A 134 11.31 8.76 10.40
C GLU A 134 12.59 8.22 9.74
N ILE A 135 12.46 7.63 8.55
CA ILE A 135 13.60 7.24 7.72
C ILE A 135 14.05 8.46 6.92
N ILE A 136 15.18 9.04 7.32
CA ILE A 136 15.77 10.22 6.66
C ILE A 136 16.94 9.79 5.77
N VAL A 137 16.84 10.06 4.47
CA VAL A 137 17.93 9.86 3.51
C VAL A 137 18.97 10.96 3.70
N LYS A 138 20.13 10.60 4.25
CA LYS A 138 21.23 11.55 4.53
C LYS A 138 22.26 11.65 3.41
N GLU A 139 22.38 10.60 2.60
CA GLU A 139 23.30 10.51 1.47
C GLU A 139 22.60 9.86 0.27
N PRO A 140 23.02 10.15 -0.98
CA PRO A 140 22.45 9.52 -2.15
C PRO A 140 22.56 7.99 -2.12
N VAL A 141 21.44 7.30 -2.34
CA VAL A 141 21.37 5.85 -2.53
C VAL A 141 20.84 5.58 -3.93
N PHE A 142 21.52 4.74 -4.69
CA PHE A 142 21.10 4.37 -6.04
C PHE A 142 21.22 2.87 -6.25
N LEU A 143 20.23 2.30 -6.93
CA LEU A 143 20.20 0.90 -7.34
C LEU A 143 19.79 0.83 -8.80
N SER A 144 20.49 0.00 -9.57
CA SER A 144 20.22 -0.20 -11.00
C SER A 144 20.18 -1.69 -11.34
N LYS A 145 19.21 -2.10 -12.14
CA LYS A 145 19.11 -3.45 -12.69
C LYS A 145 18.61 -3.38 -14.13
N GLY A 146 19.50 -3.59 -15.10
CA GLY A 146 19.18 -3.41 -16.51
C GLY A 146 18.86 -1.95 -16.81
N ASP A 147 17.67 -1.70 -17.35
CA ASP A 147 17.12 -0.38 -17.67
C ASP A 147 16.28 0.24 -16.55
N LYS A 148 16.23 -0.41 -15.38
CA LYS A 148 15.45 0.03 -14.21
C LYS A 148 16.37 0.67 -13.17
N HIS A 149 15.97 1.84 -12.68
CA HIS A 149 16.74 2.63 -11.73
C HIS A 149 15.84 3.10 -10.58
N ILE A 150 16.35 3.01 -9.35
CA ILE A 150 15.77 3.65 -8.17
C ILE A 150 16.86 4.52 -7.55
N ILE A 151 16.53 5.78 -7.31
CA ILE A 151 17.46 6.77 -6.73
C ILE A 151 16.73 7.47 -5.59
N ALA A 152 17.31 7.44 -4.40
CA ALA A 152 16.88 8.21 -3.25
C ALA A 152 17.96 9.26 -2.95
N LEU A 153 17.56 10.52 -2.92
CA LEU A 153 18.45 11.66 -2.65
C LEU A 153 18.03 12.35 -1.37
N PRO A 154 18.98 12.95 -0.62
CA PRO A 154 18.63 13.85 0.48
C PRO A 154 17.76 15.00 -0.04
N TYR A 155 16.59 15.17 0.55
CA TYR A 155 15.66 16.26 0.23
C TYR A 155 15.27 16.96 1.53
N PRO A 156 15.79 18.17 1.79
CA PRO A 156 15.44 18.91 3.00
C PRO A 156 13.93 19.20 3.02
N ASP A 157 13.32 19.00 4.20
CA ASP A 157 11.96 19.46 4.51
C ASP A 157 10.84 19.00 3.56
N GLY A 158 10.79 17.69 3.24
CA GLY A 158 9.64 17.13 2.52
C GLY A 158 9.90 15.74 1.96
N TYR A 159 9.02 15.33 1.05
CA TYR A 159 9.17 14.11 0.28
C TYR A 159 8.75 14.38 -1.17
N LYS A 160 9.70 14.32 -2.10
CA LYS A 160 9.45 14.48 -3.53
C LYS A 160 9.60 13.14 -4.23
N LEU A 161 8.63 12.80 -5.08
CA LEU A 161 8.63 11.60 -5.90
C LEU A 161 8.71 12.00 -7.37
N THR A 162 9.73 11.52 -8.06
CA THR A 162 9.84 11.58 -9.52
C THR A 162 9.75 10.16 -10.07
N TYR A 163 8.81 9.91 -10.97
CA TYR A 163 8.61 8.59 -11.57
C TYR A 163 8.58 8.68 -13.09
N ALA A 164 9.36 7.83 -13.74
CA ALA A 164 9.42 7.74 -15.19
C ALA A 164 8.97 6.35 -15.63
N ILE A 165 8.07 6.30 -16.60
CA ILE A 165 7.71 5.07 -17.29
C ILE A 165 8.21 5.12 -18.73
N ARG A 166 8.56 3.95 -19.27
CA ARG A 166 8.83 3.77 -20.69
C ARG A 166 8.13 2.48 -21.14
N PHE A 167 7.11 2.64 -21.95
CA PHE A 167 6.45 1.53 -22.64
C PHE A 167 6.69 1.66 -24.15
N GLU A 168 6.96 0.52 -24.79
CA GLU A 168 7.01 0.41 -26.25
C GLU A 168 5.60 0.12 -26.79
N HIS A 169 4.64 0.98 -26.42
CA HIS A 169 3.24 0.86 -26.79
C HIS A 169 2.80 2.09 -27.60
N THR A 170 1.88 1.90 -28.54
CA THR A 170 1.42 2.98 -29.44
C THR A 170 0.73 4.11 -28.68
N PHE A 171 -0.05 3.76 -27.65
CA PHE A 171 -0.78 4.69 -26.80
C PHE A 171 -0.01 5.14 -25.56
N LEU A 172 0.69 4.23 -24.89
CA LEU A 172 1.42 4.51 -23.66
C LEU A 172 2.91 4.60 -24.00
N LYS A 173 3.42 5.83 -24.05
CA LYS A 173 4.81 6.13 -24.41
C LYS A 173 5.65 6.37 -23.16
N SER A 174 6.83 6.94 -23.36
CA SER A 174 7.63 7.45 -22.24
C SER A 174 6.93 8.65 -21.60
N GLN A 175 6.83 8.63 -20.28
CA GLN A 175 6.25 9.72 -19.49
C GLN A 175 7.08 9.93 -18.24
N LEU A 176 7.09 11.17 -17.74
CA LEU A 176 7.76 11.59 -16.52
C LEU A 176 6.75 12.40 -15.73
N ALA A 177 6.63 12.10 -14.43
CA ALA A 177 5.83 12.87 -13.51
C ALA A 177 6.63 13.16 -12.24
N GLU A 178 6.39 14.33 -11.66
CA GLU A 178 7.02 14.78 -10.42
C GLU A 178 5.95 15.30 -9.47
N PHE A 179 6.04 14.90 -8.20
CA PHE A 179 5.08 15.26 -7.17
C PHE A 179 5.79 15.60 -5.87
N GLU A 180 5.37 16.68 -5.22
CA GLU A 180 5.65 16.89 -3.79
C GLU A 180 4.53 16.18 -3.00
N ILE A 181 4.91 15.28 -2.11
CA ILE A 181 3.96 14.39 -1.45
C ILE A 181 3.42 15.07 -0.18
N THR A 182 2.26 15.68 -0.34
CA THR A 182 1.37 16.10 0.76
C THR A 182 0.08 15.29 0.71
N GLU A 183 -0.70 15.27 1.79
CA GLU A 183 -2.00 14.58 1.79
C GLU A 183 -2.96 15.19 0.75
N GLU A 184 -2.95 16.52 0.61
CA GLU A 184 -3.79 17.25 -0.35
C GLU A 184 -3.40 16.94 -1.80
N ASP A 185 -2.10 17.07 -2.13
CA ASP A 185 -1.60 16.80 -3.48
C ASP A 185 -1.76 15.33 -3.86
N TYR A 186 -1.47 14.42 -2.93
CA TYR A 186 -1.67 12.99 -3.16
C TYR A 186 -3.15 12.68 -3.41
N ARG A 187 -4.07 13.17 -2.58
CA ARG A 187 -5.51 12.92 -2.74
C ARG A 187 -6.02 13.41 -4.10
N LYS A 188 -5.50 14.52 -4.60
CA LYS A 188 -5.94 15.13 -5.87
C LYS A 188 -5.29 14.48 -7.10
N GLU A 189 -3.98 14.26 -7.06
CA GLU A 189 -3.20 13.95 -8.26
C GLU A 189 -2.81 12.46 -8.36
N ILE A 190 -2.69 11.74 -7.23
CA ILE A 190 -2.14 10.36 -7.20
C ILE A 190 -3.20 9.34 -6.78
N ALA A 191 -3.93 9.58 -5.69
CA ALA A 191 -4.92 8.66 -5.16
C ALA A 191 -5.98 8.15 -6.16
N PRO A 192 -6.51 8.97 -7.10
CA PRO A 192 -7.49 8.50 -8.09
C PRO A 192 -6.86 7.81 -9.30
N ALA A 193 -5.52 7.75 -9.42
CA ALA A 193 -4.85 7.08 -10.51
C ALA A 193 -5.02 5.55 -10.37
N ARG A 194 -5.74 4.95 -11.32
CA ARG A 194 -6.03 3.51 -11.31
C ARG A 194 -4.88 2.71 -11.90
N THR A 195 -4.72 1.48 -11.42
CA THR A 195 -3.89 0.47 -12.08
C THR A 195 -4.40 0.20 -13.50
N PHE A 196 -3.51 -0.33 -14.35
CA PHE A 196 -3.82 -0.70 -15.72
C PHE A 196 -3.12 -2.01 -16.08
N GLY A 197 -3.69 -2.71 -17.05
CA GLY A 197 -3.08 -3.85 -17.73
C GLY A 197 -3.43 -3.78 -19.21
N PHE A 198 -2.69 -4.51 -20.03
CA PHE A 198 -2.99 -4.58 -21.45
C PHE A 198 -4.01 -5.70 -21.74
N ASP A 199 -4.90 -5.45 -22.69
CA ASP A 199 -5.93 -6.39 -23.12
C ASP A 199 -5.37 -7.74 -23.56
N TYR A 200 -4.26 -7.72 -24.30
CA TYR A 200 -3.56 -8.92 -24.76
C TYR A 200 -2.92 -9.74 -23.62
N GLU A 201 -2.74 -9.17 -22.42
CA GLU A 201 -2.26 -9.91 -21.26
C GLU A 201 -3.39 -10.59 -20.48
N VAL A 202 -4.65 -10.17 -20.66
CA VAL A 202 -5.78 -10.60 -19.80
C VAL A 202 -5.96 -12.12 -19.81
N GLU A 203 -5.90 -12.75 -20.98
CA GLU A 203 -6.13 -14.19 -21.11
C GLU A 203 -5.00 -14.99 -20.46
N TYR A 204 -3.75 -14.56 -20.66
CA TYR A 204 -2.58 -15.12 -19.99
C TYR A 204 -2.71 -14.97 -18.48
N LEU A 205 -3.16 -13.82 -18.00
CA LEU A 205 -3.29 -13.54 -16.58
C LEU A 205 -4.32 -14.42 -15.89
N LYS A 206 -5.49 -14.62 -16.52
CA LYS A 206 -6.51 -15.53 -16.00
C LYS A 206 -5.97 -16.95 -15.78
N GLN A 207 -5.00 -17.41 -16.59
CA GLN A 207 -4.46 -18.77 -16.48
C GLN A 207 -3.46 -18.97 -15.34
N ILE A 208 -2.87 -17.89 -14.80
CA ILE A 208 -1.77 -17.98 -13.82
C ILE A 208 -2.21 -17.51 -12.45
N ILE A 209 -3.17 -16.58 -12.42
CA ILE A 209 -3.68 -15.93 -11.22
C ILE A 209 -4.83 -16.73 -10.58
N LEU A 210 -5.50 -17.59 -11.35
CA LEU A 210 -6.55 -18.50 -10.90
C LEU A 210 -6.01 -19.94 -10.81
N PRO A 211 -5.32 -20.35 -9.72
CA PRO A 211 -5.13 -21.77 -9.45
C PRO A 211 -6.46 -22.44 -9.07
#